data_AF-A0A0M3JB79-F1
#
_entry.id   AF-A0A0M3JB79-F1
#
_cell.length_a   1.000
_cell.length_b   1.000
_cell.length_c   1.000
_cell.angle_alpha   90.00
_cell.angle_beta   90.00
_cell.angle_gamma   90.00
#
_symmetry.space_group_name_H-M   'P 1'
#
loop_
_entity.id
_entity.type
_entity.pdbx_description
1 polymer ?
#
loop_
_entity_poly.entity_id
_entity_poly.type
_entity_poly.pdbx_seq_one_letter_code
_entity_poly.pdbx_strand_id
1 'polypeptide(L)'
;MLEGHYSQQIIDTLTKPTLTVAEIDKFTKDYIQGCIDGNIKEKGYLRQSAYGVSKAAMVALSLVQSRQLKSRNIIVNGCCPGYVDTDMTSHKGPLTIEQGADTPIYLATLEGDEPNGCMVYQRKPLNWAGGKSIF
;
A
#
# COMPACT_ATOMS: atom_id res chain seq x y z
N MET A 1 -6.23 -2.53 -2.53
CA MET A 1 -7.27 -2.36 -1.49
C MET A 1 -7.11 -3.48 -0.50
N LEU A 2 -7.46 -3.28 0.77
CA LEU A 2 -7.25 -4.31 1.80
C LEU A 2 -8.41 -5.32 1.88
N GLU A 3 -9.64 -4.86 1.62
CA GLU A 3 -10.83 -5.71 1.53
C GLU A 3 -10.63 -6.92 0.59
N GLY A 4 -11.04 -8.10 1.04
CA GLY A 4 -10.92 -9.36 0.30
C GLY A 4 -9.50 -9.97 0.28
N HIS A 5 -8.50 -9.26 0.81
CA HIS A 5 -7.13 -9.77 0.97
C HIS A 5 -6.80 -10.11 2.42
N TYR A 6 -7.42 -9.40 3.37
CA TYR A 6 -7.14 -9.53 4.79
C TYR A 6 -8.43 -9.62 5.62
N SER A 7 -8.34 -10.19 6.82
CA SER A 7 -9.43 -10.17 7.81
C SER A 7 -9.72 -8.75 8.29
N GLN A 8 -10.93 -8.53 8.81
CA GLN A 8 -11.33 -7.22 9.32
C GLN A 8 -10.39 -6.71 10.42
N GLN A 9 -9.91 -7.60 11.30
CA GLN A 9 -8.95 -7.25 12.35
C GLN A 9 -7.64 -6.66 11.80
N ILE A 10 -7.11 -7.23 10.71
CA ILE A 10 -5.92 -6.69 10.04
C ILE A 10 -6.24 -5.34 9.40
N ILE A 11 -7.39 -5.22 8.72
CA ILE A 11 -7.82 -3.96 8.09
C ILE A 11 -7.94 -2.85 9.14
N ASP A 12 -8.62 -3.12 10.24
CA ASP A 12 -8.79 -2.16 11.35
C ASP A 12 -7.43 -1.76 11.94
N THR A 13 -6.52 -2.72 12.10
CA THR A 13 -5.16 -2.44 12.58
C THR A 13 -4.41 -1.53 11.62
N LEU A 14 -4.39 -1.84 10.32
CA LEU A 14 -3.64 -1.10 9.32
C LEU A 14 -4.24 0.27 9.00
N THR A 15 -5.53 0.48 9.24
CA THR A 15 -6.22 1.73 8.87
C THR A 15 -6.46 2.68 10.04
N LYS A 16 -6.18 2.26 11.28
CA LYS A 16 -6.36 3.13 12.45
C LYS A 16 -5.41 4.35 12.40
N PRO A 17 -5.86 5.54 12.84
CA PRO A 17 -5.04 6.76 12.85
C PRO A 17 -3.77 6.65 13.70
N THR A 18 -3.76 5.73 14.67
CA THR A 18 -2.69 5.51 15.65
C THR A 18 -1.73 4.39 15.27
N LEU A 19 -1.80 3.85 14.04
CA LEU A 19 -0.91 2.79 13.58
C LEU A 19 0.56 3.14 13.85
N THR A 20 1.34 2.16 14.27
CA THR A 20 2.78 2.30 14.55
C THR A 20 3.63 1.43 13.63
N VAL A 21 4.92 1.77 13.51
CA VAL A 21 5.90 0.95 12.78
C VAL A 21 5.99 -0.46 13.37
N ALA A 22 5.93 -0.59 14.70
CA ALA A 22 5.98 -1.89 15.38
C ALA A 22 4.80 -2.80 15.01
N GLU A 23 3.61 -2.24 14.78
CA GLU A 23 2.43 -3.00 14.35
C GLU A 23 2.53 -3.43 12.89
N ILE A 24 3.13 -2.60 12.02
CA ILE A 24 3.43 -2.97 10.63
C ILE A 24 4.47 -4.09 10.59
N ASP A 25 5.52 -4.00 11.41
CA ASP A 25 6.51 -5.05 11.59
C ASP A 25 5.87 -6.35 12.06
N LYS A 26 4.97 -6.27 13.05
CA LYS A 26 4.23 -7.44 13.53
C LYS A 26 3.39 -8.06 12.42
N PHE A 27 2.66 -7.25 11.65
CA PHE A 27 1.88 -7.70 10.48
C PHE A 27 2.75 -8.47 9.48
N THR A 28 3.93 -7.98 9.12
CA THR A 28 4.81 -8.71 8.18
C THR A 28 5.40 -10.00 8.80
N LYS A 29 5.81 -9.96 10.08
CA LYS A 29 6.36 -11.13 10.79
C LYS A 29 5.32 -12.23 11.00
N ASP A 30 4.09 -11.86 11.36
CA ASP A 30 2.98 -12.81 11.52
C ASP A 30 2.68 -13.53 10.19
N TYR A 31 2.74 -12.81 9.06
CA TYR A 31 2.61 -13.42 7.73
C TYR A 31 3.72 -14.44 7.44
N ILE A 32 4.99 -14.05 7.67
CA ILE A 32 6.14 -14.95 7.47
C ILE A 32 5.99 -16.21 8.32
N GLN A 33 5.65 -16.06 9.59
CA GLN A 33 5.41 -17.19 10.48
C GLN A 33 4.23 -18.03 10.01
N GLY A 34 3.15 -17.40 9.53
CA GLY A 34 2.01 -18.12 8.96
C GLY A 34 2.38 -18.93 7.71
N CYS A 35 3.31 -18.44 6.88
CA CYS A 35 3.83 -19.20 5.74
C CYS A 35 4.63 -20.43 6.19
N ILE A 36 5.45 -20.29 7.25
CA ILE A 36 6.23 -21.39 7.83
C ILE A 36 5.29 -22.44 8.44
N ASP A 37 4.27 -21.99 9.18
CA ASP A 37 3.32 -22.86 9.88
C ASP A 37 2.26 -23.46 8.94
N GLY A 38 2.14 -22.94 7.71
CA GLY A 38 1.11 -23.33 6.74
C GLY A 38 -0.31 -22.84 7.08
N ASN A 39 -0.46 -21.80 7.92
CA ASN A 39 -1.75 -21.34 8.47
C ASN A 39 -2.05 -19.84 8.21
N ILE A 40 -1.62 -19.31 7.06
CA ILE A 40 -1.80 -17.89 6.71
C ILE A 40 -3.26 -17.44 6.73
N LYS A 41 -4.21 -18.29 6.33
CA LYS A 41 -5.63 -17.92 6.23
C LYS A 41 -6.25 -17.78 7.61
N GLU A 42 -5.92 -18.69 8.51
CA GLU A 42 -6.30 -18.70 9.92
C GLU A 42 -5.76 -17.47 10.64
N LYS A 43 -4.58 -16.99 10.26
CA LYS A 43 -3.99 -15.72 10.73
C LYS A 43 -4.57 -14.47 10.06
N GLY A 44 -5.56 -14.61 9.18
CA GLY A 44 -6.27 -13.49 8.55
C GLY A 44 -5.70 -13.02 7.21
N TYR A 45 -4.71 -13.71 6.64
CA TYR A 45 -4.17 -13.42 5.30
C TYR A 45 -4.92 -14.26 4.26
N LEU A 46 -6.01 -13.71 3.74
CA LEU A 46 -6.98 -14.45 2.93
C LEU A 46 -6.48 -14.81 1.53
N ARG A 47 -5.46 -14.07 1.03
CA ARG A 47 -4.75 -14.37 -0.21
C ARG A 47 -3.28 -14.67 0.04
N GLN A 48 -2.77 -15.74 -0.60
CA GLN A 48 -1.36 -16.10 -0.55
C GLN A 48 -0.56 -15.22 -1.52
N SER A 49 -0.19 -14.01 -1.10
CA SER A 49 0.64 -13.11 -1.89
C SER A 49 1.63 -12.36 -1.02
N ALA A 50 2.88 -12.83 -1.00
CA ALA A 50 3.97 -12.16 -0.29
C ALA A 50 4.19 -10.73 -0.85
N TYR A 51 4.05 -10.58 -2.16
CA TYR A 51 4.06 -9.27 -2.83
C TYR A 51 2.96 -8.35 -2.27
N GLY A 52 1.71 -8.82 -2.23
CA GLY A 52 0.57 -8.05 -1.71
C GLY A 52 0.79 -7.60 -0.25
N VAL A 53 1.25 -8.51 0.62
CA VAL A 53 1.60 -8.21 2.01
C VAL A 53 2.71 -7.15 2.10
N SER A 54 3.78 -7.29 1.32
CA SER A 54 4.87 -6.31 1.31
C SER A 54 4.40 -4.92 0.87
N LYS A 55 3.52 -4.83 -0.13
CA LYS A 55 2.98 -3.55 -0.61
C LYS A 55 1.95 -2.94 0.34
N ALA A 56 1.14 -3.77 1.02
CA ALA A 56 0.26 -3.29 2.08
C ALA A 56 1.07 -2.68 3.23
N ALA A 57 2.16 -3.34 3.66
CA ALA A 57 3.06 -2.81 4.69
C ALA A 57 3.74 -1.50 4.24
N MET A 58 4.19 -1.41 2.98
CA MET A 58 4.77 -0.17 2.43
C MET A 58 3.78 1.00 2.43
N VAL A 59 2.53 0.79 2.01
CA VAL A 59 1.50 1.84 2.06
C VAL A 59 1.25 2.24 3.51
N ALA A 60 1.07 1.27 4.42
CA ALA A 60 0.89 1.52 5.84
C ALA A 60 2.01 2.39 6.44
N LEU A 61 3.26 2.11 6.04
CA LEU A 61 4.42 2.87 6.48
C LEU A 61 4.39 4.32 5.97
N SER A 62 3.99 4.55 4.72
CA SER A 62 3.80 5.91 4.18
C SER A 62 2.79 6.71 5.00
N LEU A 63 1.69 6.08 5.46
CA LEU A 63 0.69 6.73 6.34
C LEU A 63 1.29 7.11 7.70
N VAL A 64 2.15 6.27 8.27
CA VAL A 64 2.83 6.56 9.55
C VAL A 64 3.82 7.71 9.37
N GLN A 65 4.64 7.65 8.32
CA GLN A 65 5.67 8.64 8.03
C GLN A 65 5.08 10.02 7.71
N SER A 66 3.93 10.10 7.02
CA SER A 66 3.26 11.38 6.77
C SER A 66 2.92 12.11 8.07
N ARG A 67 2.47 11.38 9.11
CA ARG A 67 2.20 11.96 10.44
C ARG A 67 3.48 12.40 11.14
N GLN A 68 4.51 11.55 11.11
CA GLN A 68 5.79 11.82 11.78
C GLN A 68 6.53 13.02 11.18
N LEU A 69 6.42 13.21 9.87
CA LEU A 69 7.16 14.26 9.16
C LEU A 69 6.33 15.52 8.91
N LYS A 70 5.05 15.53 9.32
CA LYS A 70 4.14 16.68 9.16
C LYS A 70 4.71 17.98 9.74
N SER A 71 5.35 17.92 10.91
CA SER A 71 5.95 19.11 11.55
C SER A 71 7.10 19.73 10.76
N ARG A 72 7.67 19.00 9.80
CA ARG A 72 8.74 19.44 8.91
C ARG A 72 8.23 19.88 7.53
N ASN A 73 6.91 19.94 7.35
CA ASN A 73 6.26 20.21 6.07
C ASN A 73 6.71 19.25 4.94
N ILE A 74 6.89 17.98 5.27
CA ILE A 74 7.22 16.93 4.29
C ILE A 74 5.97 16.11 4.01
N ILE A 75 5.66 15.95 2.73
CA ILE A 75 4.53 15.16 2.24
C ILE A 75 5.00 13.74 1.96
N VAL A 76 4.21 12.74 2.39
CA VAL A 76 4.49 11.33 2.13
C VAL A 76 3.21 10.63 1.68
N ASN A 77 3.27 9.93 0.56
CA ASN A 77 2.16 9.13 0.03
C ASN A 77 2.67 7.77 -0.46
N GLY A 78 1.80 6.77 -0.41
CA GLY A 78 1.91 5.59 -1.25
C GLY A 78 1.30 5.87 -2.62
N CYS A 79 1.82 5.23 -3.67
CA CYS A 79 1.18 5.30 -4.98
C CYS A 79 1.24 3.97 -5.71
N CYS A 80 0.36 3.82 -6.71
CA CYS A 80 0.47 2.77 -7.70
C CYS A 80 0.67 3.34 -9.10
N PRO A 81 1.66 2.83 -9.87
CA PRO A 81 1.83 3.19 -11.28
C PRO A 81 0.82 2.49 -12.21
N GLY A 82 -0.03 1.60 -11.69
CA GLY A 82 -0.89 0.72 -12.50
C GLY A 82 -0.15 -0.51 -13.01
N TYR A 83 -0.76 -1.21 -13.98
CA TYR A 83 -0.18 -2.41 -14.59
C TYR A 83 0.62 -2.02 -15.83
N VAL A 84 1.92 -1.84 -15.65
CA VAL A 84 2.84 -1.24 -16.64
C VAL A 84 3.60 -2.32 -17.40
N ASP A 85 3.81 -2.12 -18.69
CA ASP A 85 4.68 -2.93 -19.55
C ASP A 85 6.15 -2.81 -19.07
N THR A 86 6.62 -3.82 -18.32
CA THR A 86 7.98 -3.89 -17.75
C THR A 86 8.42 -5.35 -17.64
N ASP A 87 9.71 -5.58 -17.39
CA ASP A 87 10.24 -6.91 -17.08
C ASP A 87 9.49 -7.58 -15.91
N MET A 88 9.14 -6.80 -14.87
CA MET A 88 8.41 -7.29 -13.68
C MET A 88 7.02 -7.85 -14.03
N THR A 89 6.38 -7.29 -15.06
CA THR A 89 5.07 -7.75 -15.55
C THR A 89 5.18 -8.69 -16.75
N SER A 90 6.41 -9.10 -17.11
CA SER A 90 6.70 -9.88 -18.31
C SER A 90 6.11 -9.26 -19.58
N HIS A 91 6.15 -7.92 -19.67
CA HIS A 91 5.59 -7.14 -20.77
C HIS A 91 4.10 -7.37 -21.06
N LYS A 92 3.31 -7.67 -20.01
CA LYS A 92 1.86 -7.91 -20.13
C LYS A 92 0.98 -6.76 -19.61
N GLY A 93 1.60 -5.69 -19.11
CA GLY A 93 0.87 -4.50 -18.66
C GLY A 93 0.31 -3.71 -19.84
N PRO A 94 -0.94 -3.20 -19.79
CA PRO A 94 -1.50 -2.38 -20.86
C PRO A 94 -0.98 -0.93 -20.87
N LEU A 95 -0.30 -0.48 -19.81
CA LEU A 95 0.21 0.88 -19.69
C LEU A 95 1.67 0.97 -20.16
N THR A 96 2.03 2.06 -20.83
CA THR A 96 3.44 2.38 -21.13
C THR A 96 4.19 2.85 -19.89
N ILE A 97 5.53 2.89 -19.98
CA ILE A 97 6.40 3.43 -18.92
C ILE A 97 5.99 4.86 -18.55
N GLU A 98 5.74 5.72 -19.53
CA GLU A 98 5.36 7.12 -19.33
C GLU A 98 4.01 7.23 -18.61
N GLN A 99 3.04 6.40 -19.00
CA GLN A 99 1.73 6.35 -18.33
C GLN A 99 1.87 5.88 -16.88
N GLY A 100 2.77 4.92 -16.61
CA GLY A 100 3.05 4.45 -15.25
C GLY A 100 3.79 5.47 -14.39
N ALA A 101 4.65 6.29 -14.98
CA ALA A 101 5.43 7.32 -14.29
C ALA A 101 4.59 8.55 -13.89
N ASP A 102 3.42 8.74 -14.52
CA ASP A 102 2.55 9.89 -14.34
C ASP A 102 2.23 10.20 -12.86
N THR A 103 1.69 9.24 -12.11
CA THR A 103 1.30 9.44 -10.71
C THR A 103 2.50 9.64 -9.77
N PRO A 104 3.59 8.84 -9.85
CA PRO A 104 4.81 9.10 -9.09
C PRO A 104 5.39 10.50 -9.34
N ILE A 105 5.48 10.95 -10.60
CA ILE A 105 6.01 12.29 -10.94
C ILE A 105 5.09 13.37 -10.37
N TYR A 106 3.77 13.24 -10.57
CA TYR A 106 2.79 14.17 -9.99
C TYR A 106 2.98 14.35 -8.48
N LEU A 107 3.19 13.26 -7.73
CA LEU A 107 3.42 13.31 -6.28
C LEU A 107 4.78 13.90 -5.90
N ALA A 108 5.81 13.65 -6.70
CA ALA A 108 7.16 14.20 -6.47
C ALA A 108 7.23 15.71 -6.75
N THR A 109 6.35 16.24 -7.58
CA THR A 109 6.31 17.65 -7.98
C THR A 109 5.06 18.38 -7.49
N LEU A 110 4.47 17.95 -6.36
CA LEU A 110 3.32 18.63 -5.78
C LEU A 110 3.68 20.06 -5.39
N GLU A 111 2.85 21.02 -5.82
CA GLU A 111 2.97 22.43 -5.44
C GLU A 111 2.14 22.79 -4.19
N GLY A 112 1.36 21.84 -3.67
CA GLY A 112 0.47 22.04 -2.52
C GLY A 112 0.60 20.93 -1.49
N ASP A 113 -0.14 21.09 -0.38
CA ASP A 113 -0.05 20.22 0.81
C ASP A 113 -0.85 18.92 0.69
N GLU A 114 -1.58 18.72 -0.41
CA GLU A 114 -2.42 17.55 -0.66
C GLU A 114 -2.16 16.91 -2.04
N PRO A 115 -2.25 15.58 -2.14
CA PRO A 115 -2.58 14.62 -1.06
C PRO A 115 -1.41 14.39 -0.10
N ASN A 116 -1.71 13.99 1.15
CA ASN A 116 -0.71 13.56 2.14
C ASN A 116 -1.23 12.38 2.96
N GLY A 117 -0.39 11.37 3.21
CA GLY A 117 -0.75 10.16 3.93
C GLY A 117 -1.80 9.30 3.21
N CYS A 118 -1.80 9.29 1.88
CA CYS A 118 -2.78 8.58 1.07
C CYS A 118 -2.13 7.48 0.22
N MET A 119 -2.96 6.53 -0.25
CA MET A 119 -2.64 5.69 -1.39
C MET A 119 -3.22 6.35 -2.64
N VAL A 120 -2.38 6.65 -3.64
CA VAL A 120 -2.79 7.43 -4.83
C VAL A 120 -2.66 6.58 -6.10
N TYR A 121 -3.65 6.70 -6.98
CA TYR A 121 -3.66 6.05 -8.28
C TYR A 121 -4.30 6.98 -9.32
N GLN A 122 -3.69 7.12 -10.50
CA GLN A 122 -4.14 8.06 -11.54
C GLN A 122 -4.38 9.47 -10.98
N ARG A 123 -3.41 9.96 -10.18
CA ARG A 123 -3.44 11.25 -9.48
C ARG A 123 -4.65 11.45 -8.55
N LYS A 124 -5.33 10.37 -8.13
CA LYS A 124 -6.50 10.42 -7.24
C LYS A 124 -6.24 9.64 -5.95
N PRO A 125 -6.53 10.21 -4.77
CA PRO A 125 -6.55 9.44 -3.53
C PRO A 125 -7.56 8.29 -3.60
N LEU A 126 -7.15 7.13 -3.10
CA LEU A 126 -8.00 5.95 -2.98
C LEU A 126 -8.39 5.72 -1.52
N ASN A 127 -9.59 5.18 -1.32
CA ASN A 127 -9.98 4.62 -0.03
C ASN A 127 -9.22 3.31 0.23
N TRP A 128 -8.03 3.37 0.82
CA TRP A 128 -7.18 2.19 0.94
C TRP A 128 -7.82 1.01 1.71
N ALA A 129 -8.70 1.30 2.67
CA ALA A 129 -9.43 0.29 3.43
C ALA A 129 -10.38 -0.53 2.55
N GLY A 130 -11.13 0.10 1.66
CA GLY A 130 -12.22 -0.55 0.93
C GLY A 130 -12.56 0.01 -0.45
N GLY A 131 -13.05 -0.86 -1.32
CA GLY A 131 -13.35 -0.58 -2.73
C GLY A 131 -12.82 -1.64 -3.70
N LYS A 132 -13.26 -1.60 -4.98
CA LYS A 132 -12.82 -2.57 -6.01
C LYS A 132 -11.30 -2.62 -6.05
N SER A 133 -10.74 -3.83 -5.91
CA SER A 133 -9.33 -4.05 -6.19
C SER A 133 -9.04 -3.56 -7.61
N ILE A 134 -8.00 -2.74 -7.74
CA ILE A 134 -7.51 -2.26 -9.03
C ILE A 134 -6.54 -3.26 -9.69
N PHE A 135 -6.38 -4.45 -9.08
CA PHE A 135 -5.60 -5.61 -9.54
C PHE A 135 -6.35 -6.93 -9.31
#